data_AF-A0A0R1VRW2-F1
#
_entry.id   AF-A0A0R1VRW2-F1
#
_cell.length_a   1.000
_cell.length_b   1.000
_cell.length_c   1.000
_cell.angle_alpha   90.00
_cell.angle_beta   90.00
_cell.angle_gamma   90.00
#
_symmetry.space_group_name_H-M   'P 1'
#
loop_
_entity.id
_entity.type
_entity.pdbx_description
1 polymer ?
#
loop_
_entity_poly.entity_id
_entity_poly.type
_entity_poly.pdbx_seq_one_letter_code
_entity_poly.pdbx_strand_id
1 'polypeptide(L)'
;MAAEFDGLDYAGVKLNGQQILGENIVDAGGLSCALEAAKRSDQVDLVAFFNHLALIWRLKTTETFQQFMVNIDVHAPGSLRTNIQAQNIDDFYQTFHVTEQDQMWLAPDKRVQIW
;
A
#
# COMPACT_ATOMS: atom_id res chain seq x y z
N MET A 1 5.22 -9.80 1.75
CA MET A 1 4.15 -9.18 2.53
C MET A 1 4.56 -8.83 3.95
N ALA A 2 4.63 -9.75 4.93
CA ALA A 2 5.02 -9.38 6.31
C ALA A 2 6.32 -8.56 6.38
N ALA A 3 7.37 -9.02 5.70
CA ALA A 3 8.68 -8.37 5.67
C ALA A 3 8.69 -6.97 5.03
N GLU A 4 7.68 -6.61 4.22
CA GLU A 4 7.61 -5.28 3.61
C GLU A 4 7.17 -4.20 4.61
N PHE A 5 6.51 -4.61 5.69
CA PHE A 5 6.00 -3.72 6.74
C PHE A 5 6.76 -3.85 8.06
N ASP A 6 7.36 -5.01 8.33
CA ASP A 6 7.97 -5.31 9.62
C ASP A 6 9.11 -4.34 9.96
N GLY A 7 9.07 -3.76 11.16
CA GLY A 7 10.11 -2.85 11.65
C GLY A 7 10.09 -1.44 11.06
N LEU A 8 9.14 -1.11 10.18
CA LEU A 8 8.93 0.27 9.73
C LEU A 8 8.55 1.16 10.92
N ASP A 9 9.09 2.37 10.96
CA ASP A 9 8.71 3.36 11.97
C ASP A 9 7.40 4.05 11.57
N TYR A 10 6.47 4.12 12.52
CA TYR A 10 5.28 4.96 12.39
C TYR A 10 4.98 5.62 13.73
N ALA A 11 5.07 6.96 13.76
CA ALA A 11 4.89 7.75 14.98
C ALA A 11 5.81 7.31 16.15
N GLY A 12 7.05 6.89 15.85
CA GLY A 12 8.03 6.44 16.84
C GLY A 12 7.82 5.02 17.36
N VAL A 13 6.90 4.24 16.78
CA VAL A 13 6.66 2.83 17.11
C VAL A 13 6.96 1.97 15.88
N LYS A 14 7.54 0.79 16.11
CA LYS A 14 7.82 -0.18 15.05
C LYS A 14 6.59 -1.02 14.73
N LEU A 15 6.23 -1.10 13.45
CA LEU A 15 5.19 -2.01 13.00
C LEU A 15 5.62 -3.47 13.18
N ASN A 16 4.65 -4.31 13.53
CA ASN A 16 4.79 -5.77 13.54
C ASN A 16 4.16 -6.33 12.26
N GLY A 17 4.97 -6.73 11.29
CA GLY A 17 4.51 -7.20 9.99
C GLY A 17 3.71 -8.50 10.07
N GLN A 18 3.90 -9.31 11.12
CA GLN A 18 3.11 -10.52 11.35
C GLN A 18 1.70 -10.20 11.87
N GLN A 19 1.58 -9.19 12.75
CA GLN A 19 0.29 -8.74 13.29
C GLN A 19 -0.65 -8.26 12.18
N ILE A 20 -0.11 -7.54 11.20
CA ILE A 20 -0.90 -6.93 10.11
C ILE A 20 -0.89 -7.74 8.81
N LEU A 21 -0.31 -8.95 8.81
CA LEU A 21 -0.13 -9.77 7.61
C LEU A 21 -1.46 -10.09 6.91
N GLY A 22 -2.48 -10.47 7.68
CA GLY A 22 -3.78 -10.86 7.14
C GLY A 22 -4.42 -9.75 6.31
N GLU A 23 -4.57 -8.57 6.90
CA GLU A 23 -5.16 -7.41 6.23
C GLU A 23 -4.29 -6.91 5.06
N ASN A 24 -2.95 -6.96 5.17
CA ASN A 24 -2.07 -6.59 4.07
C ASN A 24 -2.19 -7.54 2.85
N ILE A 25 -2.46 -8.83 3.08
CA ILE A 25 -2.78 -9.79 1.99
C ILE A 25 -4.13 -9.44 1.36
N VAL A 26 -5.13 -9.11 2.17
CA VAL A 26 -6.46 -8.71 1.69
C VAL A 26 -6.39 -7.42 0.87
N ASP A 27 -5.62 -6.43 1.32
CA ASP A 27 -5.37 -5.19 0.58
C ASP A 27 -4.73 -5.47 -0.79
N ALA A 28 -3.67 -6.29 -0.83
CA ALA A 28 -3.00 -6.66 -2.06
C ALA A 28 -3.95 -7.35 -3.05
N GLY A 29 -4.76 -8.29 -2.57
CA GLY A 29 -5.74 -8.99 -3.39
C GLY A 29 -6.89 -8.09 -3.86
N GLY A 30 -7.43 -7.27 -2.97
CA GLY A 30 -8.50 -6.32 -3.28
C GLY A 30 -8.06 -5.29 -4.32
N LEU A 31 -6.86 -4.73 -4.17
CA LEU A 31 -6.29 -3.78 -5.12
C LEU A 31 -6.04 -4.42 -6.49
N SER A 32 -5.45 -5.62 -6.52
CA SER A 32 -5.20 -6.36 -7.77
C SER A 32 -6.50 -6.67 -8.51
N CYS A 33 -7.51 -7.16 -7.79
CA CYS A 33 -8.83 -7.45 -8.35
C CYS A 33 -9.53 -6.18 -8.89
N ALA A 34 -9.50 -5.09 -8.12
CA ALA A 34 -10.10 -3.82 -8.53
C ALA A 34 -9.41 -3.22 -9.76
N LEU A 35 -8.08 -3.31 -9.84
CA LEU A 35 -7.30 -2.83 -10.98
C LEU A 35 -7.61 -3.63 -12.25
N GLU A 36 -7.63 -4.97 -12.14
CA GLU A 36 -7.97 -5.83 -13.28
C GLU A 36 -9.43 -5.63 -13.74
N ALA A 37 -10.34 -5.36 -12.82
CA ALA A 37 -11.70 -4.96 -13.18
C ALA A 37 -11.74 -3.60 -13.88
N ALA A 38 -10.98 -2.62 -13.39
CA ALA A 38 -10.91 -1.28 -13.97
C ALA A 38 -10.35 -1.31 -15.40
N LYS A 39 -9.32 -2.10 -15.65
CA LYS A 39 -8.67 -2.27 -16.98
C LYS A 39 -9.58 -2.90 -18.04
N ARG A 40 -10.70 -3.51 -17.65
CA ARG A 40 -11.74 -3.99 -18.59
C ARG A 40 -12.64 -2.89 -19.11
N SER A 41 -12.55 -1.67 -18.56
CA SER A 41 -13.26 -0.50 -19.07
C SER A 41 -12.51 0.13 -20.24
N ASP A 42 -13.22 0.47 -21.32
CA ASP A 42 -12.66 1.16 -22.48
C ASP A 42 -12.17 2.59 -22.16
N GLN A 43 -12.54 3.14 -21.00
CA GLN A 43 -12.21 4.50 -20.55
C GLN A 43 -11.41 4.51 -19.25
N VAL A 44 -10.63 3.46 -18.98
CA VAL A 44 -9.84 3.37 -17.75
C VAL A 44 -8.86 4.55 -17.63
N ASP A 45 -8.91 5.25 -16.50
CA ASP A 45 -7.93 6.26 -16.10
C ASP A 45 -7.19 5.74 -14.86
N LEU A 46 -5.97 5.22 -15.07
CA LEU A 46 -5.15 4.65 -13.99
C LEU A 46 -4.58 5.73 -13.07
N VAL A 47 -4.35 6.95 -13.57
CA VAL A 47 -3.94 8.07 -12.72
C VAL A 47 -5.06 8.37 -11.72
N ALA A 48 -6.31 8.44 -12.20
CA ALA A 48 -7.47 8.61 -11.34
C ALA A 48 -7.67 7.43 -10.39
N PHE A 49 -7.45 6.18 -10.84
CA PHE A 49 -7.57 4.98 -10.00
C PHE A 49 -6.61 5.02 -8.80
N PHE A 50 -5.31 5.22 -9.02
CA PHE A 50 -4.31 5.27 -7.95
C PHE A 50 -4.48 6.52 -7.07
N ASN A 51 -4.90 7.66 -7.64
CA ASN A 51 -5.26 8.81 -6.83
C ASN A 51 -6.43 8.51 -5.89
N HIS A 52 -7.47 7.80 -6.36
CA HIS A 52 -8.58 7.39 -5.50
C HIS A 52 -8.15 6.41 -4.41
N LEU A 53 -7.25 5.46 -4.70
CA LEU A 53 -6.65 4.60 -3.67
C LEU A 53 -6.02 5.44 -2.55
N ALA A 54 -5.25 6.49 -2.89
CA ALA A 54 -4.68 7.37 -1.89
C ALA A 54 -5.75 8.20 -1.16
N LEU A 55 -6.79 8.67 -1.87
CA LEU A 55 -7.84 9.52 -1.31
C LEU A 55 -8.67 8.82 -0.23
N ILE A 56 -8.98 7.52 -0.40
CA ILE A 56 -9.79 6.75 0.56
C ILE A 56 -9.06 6.47 1.88
N TRP A 57 -7.73 6.42 1.85
CA TRP A 57 -6.90 6.12 3.02
C TRP A 57 -6.39 7.36 3.76
N ARG A 58 -6.79 8.56 3.34
CA ARG A 58 -6.40 9.80 4.02
C ARG A 58 -6.95 9.80 5.45
N LEU A 59 -6.03 9.80 6.40
CA LEU A 59 -6.33 9.89 7.81
C LEU A 59 -5.29 10.79 8.50
N LYS A 60 -5.75 11.65 9.40
CA LYS A 60 -4.89 12.43 10.29
C LYS A 60 -5.44 12.33 11.70
N THR A 61 -4.61 11.87 12.62
CA THR A 61 -4.94 11.66 14.03
C THR A 61 -3.79 12.16 14.90
N THR A 62 -3.97 12.16 16.22
CA THR A 62 -2.89 12.53 17.15
C THR A 62 -1.82 11.45 17.17
N GLU A 63 -0.58 11.82 17.44
CA GLU A 63 0.54 10.88 17.54
C GLU A 63 0.26 9.78 18.58
N THR A 64 -0.27 10.14 19.75
CA THR A 64 -0.65 9.18 20.79
C THR A 64 -1.68 8.15 20.30
N PHE A 65 -2.65 8.58 19.47
CA PHE A 65 -3.62 7.66 18.90
C PHE A 65 -2.98 6.76 17.84
N GLN A 66 -2.07 7.28 17.02
CA GLN A 66 -1.32 6.48 16.04
C GLN A 66 -0.49 5.40 16.75
N GLN A 67 0.25 5.78 17.79
CA GLN A 67 1.02 4.85 18.62
C GLN A 67 0.14 3.77 19.24
N PHE A 68 -1.03 4.14 19.77
CA PHE A 68 -1.99 3.18 20.30
C PHE A 68 -2.47 2.20 19.23
N MET A 69 -2.90 2.69 18.06
CA MET A 69 -3.42 1.87 16.97
C MET A 69 -2.37 0.90 16.42
N VAL A 70 -1.12 1.33 16.26
CA VAL A 70 -0.02 0.44 15.81
C VAL A 70 0.12 -0.80 16.72
N ASN A 71 -0.17 -0.68 18.01
CA ASN A 71 -0.01 -1.78 18.97
C ASN A 71 -1.21 -2.75 19.01
N ILE A 72 -2.40 -2.34 18.58
CA ILE A 72 -3.62 -3.14 18.76
C ILE A 72 -4.37 -3.48 17.47
N ASP A 73 -4.18 -2.69 16.42
CA ASP A 73 -4.91 -2.86 15.16
C ASP A 73 -4.23 -3.89 14.27
N VAL A 74 -5.03 -4.67 13.55
CA VAL A 74 -4.55 -5.62 12.54
C VAL A 74 -4.36 -4.94 11.17
N HIS A 75 -4.77 -3.69 11.02
CA HIS A 75 -4.55 -2.92 9.80
C HIS A 75 -3.26 -2.11 9.88
N ALA A 76 -2.53 -2.03 8.77
CA ALA A 76 -1.44 -1.06 8.63
C ALA A 76 -1.99 0.38 8.64
N PRO A 77 -1.18 1.39 9.02
CA PRO A 77 -1.56 2.79 8.86
C PRO A 77 -1.92 3.13 7.41
N GLY A 78 -2.94 3.98 7.21
CA GLY A 78 -3.52 4.24 5.88
C GLY A 78 -2.53 4.69 4.80
N SER A 79 -1.53 5.50 5.17
CA SER A 79 -0.45 5.91 4.28
C SER A 79 0.39 4.73 3.78
N LEU A 80 0.61 3.72 4.62
CA LEU A 80 1.37 2.52 4.28
C LEU A 80 0.51 1.51 3.52
N ARG A 81 -0.78 1.41 3.84
CA ARG A 81 -1.77 0.67 3.03
C ARG A 81 -1.85 1.20 1.60
N THR A 82 -1.62 2.50 1.41
CA THR A 82 -1.54 3.09 0.06
C THR A 82 -0.19 2.81 -0.58
N ASN A 83 0.89 3.27 0.05
CA ASN A 83 2.19 3.34 -0.60
C ASN A 83 2.76 1.94 -0.87
N ILE A 84 2.83 1.07 0.13
CA ILE A 84 3.46 -0.25 -0.04
C ILE A 84 2.66 -1.12 -1.02
N GLN A 85 1.32 -1.05 -0.97
CA GLN A 85 0.49 -1.80 -1.91
C GLN A 85 0.67 -1.31 -3.35
N ALA A 86 0.77 0.01 -3.57
CA ALA A 86 1.07 0.56 -4.90
C ALA A 86 2.46 0.16 -5.41
N GLN A 87 3.48 0.05 -4.54
CA GLN A 87 4.84 -0.37 -4.91
C GLN A 87 4.90 -1.80 -5.48
N ASN A 88 3.91 -2.63 -5.18
CA ASN A 88 3.82 -4.01 -5.67
C ASN A 88 3.11 -4.16 -7.03
N ILE A 89 2.60 -3.07 -7.60
CA ILE A 89 1.80 -3.07 -8.83
C ILE A 89 2.58 -2.47 -9.99
N ASP A 90 2.84 -3.26 -11.04
CA ASP A 90 3.61 -2.79 -12.20
C ASP A 90 2.94 -1.64 -12.96
N ASP A 91 1.60 -1.65 -13.06
CA ASP A 91 0.82 -0.57 -13.66
C ASP A 91 1.07 0.78 -12.95
N PHE A 92 1.42 0.82 -11.66
CA PHE A 92 1.75 2.05 -10.94
C PHE A 92 3.03 2.69 -11.50
N TYR A 93 4.05 1.88 -11.76
CA TYR A 93 5.32 2.36 -12.35
C TYR A 93 5.11 2.90 -13.76
N GLN A 94 4.28 2.23 -14.56
CA GLN A 94 3.96 2.68 -15.91
C GLN A 94 3.13 3.97 -15.90
N THR A 95 2.15 4.05 -15.00
CA THR A 95 1.22 5.19 -14.90
C THR A 95 1.92 6.48 -14.48
N PHE A 96 2.83 6.40 -13.50
CA PHE A 96 3.52 7.58 -12.96
C PHE A 96 4.97 7.72 -13.43
N HIS A 97 5.41 6.86 -14.34
CA HIS A 97 6.79 6.83 -14.85
C HIS A 97 7.84 6.72 -13.73
N VAL A 98 7.57 5.86 -12.74
CA VAL A 98 8.44 5.68 -11.57
C VAL A 98 9.74 4.99 -11.97
N THR A 99 10.85 5.56 -11.52
CA THR A 99 12.22 5.13 -11.82
C THR A 99 13.02 4.86 -10.56
N GLU A 100 14.21 4.27 -10.66
CA GLU A 100 15.11 3.99 -9.53
C GLU A 100 15.48 5.22 -8.69
N GLN A 101 15.31 6.43 -9.25
CA GLN A 101 15.57 7.68 -8.58
C GLN A 101 14.41 8.13 -7.65
N ASP A 102 13.24 7.51 -7.75
CA ASP A 102 12.04 7.89 -7.01
C ASP A 102 11.91 7.12 -5.69
N GLN A 103 11.39 7.78 -4.64
CA GLN A 103 11.18 7.15 -3.33
C GLN A 103 10.20 5.98 -3.36
N MET A 104 9.26 5.99 -4.31
CA MET A 104 8.29 4.91 -4.51
C MET A 104 8.87 3.73 -5.29
N TRP A 105 10.13 3.76 -5.72
CA TRP A 105 10.72 2.65 -6.42
C TRP A 105 10.96 1.42 -5.53
N LEU A 106 10.47 0.27 -5.98
CA LEU A 106 10.85 -1.04 -5.49
C LEU A 106 11.35 -1.89 -6.67
N ALA A 107 12.49 -2.54 -6.51
CA ALA A 107 13.07 -3.40 -7.55
C ALA A 107 12.07 -4.53 -7.91
N PRO A 108 11.92 -4.90 -9.21
CA PRO A 108 10.92 -5.88 -9.64
C PRO A 108 10.98 -7.22 -8.89
N ASP A 109 12.17 -7.69 -8.54
CA ASP A 109 12.41 -8.94 -7.79
C ASP A 109 12.02 -8.88 -6.31
N LYS A 110 11.77 -7.68 -5.78
CA LYS A 110 11.32 -7.44 -4.41
C LYS A 110 9.82 -7.19 -4.31
N ARG A 111 9.14 -6.98 -5.43
CA ARG A 111 7.69 -6.75 -5.47
C ARG A 111 6.98 -8.06 -5.15
N VAL A 112 6.05 -8.00 -4.22
CA VAL A 112 5.26 -9.17 -3.81
C VAL A 112 3.99 -9.23 -4.61
N GLN A 113 3.89 -10.23 -5.48
CA GLN A 113 2.67 -10.58 -6.23
C GLN A 113 2.12 -11.91 -5.70
N ILE A 114 0.85 -11.91 -5.31
CA ILE A 114 0.17 -13.09 -4.75
C ILE A 114 -0.69 -13.79 -5.82
N TRP A 115 -1.27 -13.01 -6.73
CA TRP A 115 -2.25 -13.45 -7.73
C TRP A 115 -1.73 -13.21 -9.14
#